data_AF-A0A432TVQ2-F1
#
_entry.id   AF-A0A432TVQ2-F1
#
_cell.length_a   1.000
_cell.length_b   1.000
_cell.length_c   1.000
_cell.angle_alpha   90.00
_cell.angle_beta   90.00
_cell.angle_gamma   90.00
#
_symmetry.space_group_name_H-M   'P 1'
#
loop_
_entity.id
_entity.type
_entity.pdbx_description
1 polymer ?
#
loop_
_entity_poly.entity_id
_entity_poly.type
_entity_poly.pdbx_seq_one_letter_code
_entity_poly.pdbx_strand_id
1 'polypeptide(L)' 'MTNRINNLRTVWAVIIMLALIILTRGHGLDTIIHLPDFTLPALFIAGVYLRHWMVPTLLIVVAIAVDNYAIVYQGISA' A
#
# COMPACT_ATOMS: atom_id res chain seq x y z
N MET A 1 16.45 -22.05 2.97
CA MET A 1 15.47 -22.16 1.87
C MET A 1 15.37 -20.81 1.19
N THR A 2 16.13 -20.58 0.13
CA THR A 2 16.11 -19.31 -0.62
C THR A 2 15.06 -19.43 -1.71
N ASN A 3 13.80 -19.13 -1.38
CA ASN A 3 12.74 -19.01 -2.38
C ASN A 3 13.09 -17.81 -3.27
N ARG A 4 13.71 -18.05 -4.42
CA ARG A 4 13.94 -17.05 -5.45
C ARG A 4 12.58 -16.76 -6.09
N ILE A 5 11.82 -15.83 -5.50
CA ILE A 5 10.54 -15.38 -6.04
C ILE A 5 10.83 -14.80 -7.43
N ASN A 6 10.15 -15.31 -8.47
CA ASN A 6 10.31 -14.80 -9.83
C ASN A 6 10.02 -13.29 -9.83
N ASN A 7 10.90 -12.47 -10.41
CA ASN A 7 10.75 -11.01 -10.45
C ASN A 7 9.35 -10.56 -10.87
N LEU A 8 8.72 -11.27 -11.81
CA LEU A 8 7.35 -10.97 -12.25
C LEU A 8 6.31 -11.12 -11.14
N ARG A 9 6.41 -12.16 -10.29
CA ARG A 9 5.47 -12.37 -9.17
C ARG A 9 5.63 -11.30 -8.10
N THR A 10 6.86 -10.88 -7.84
CA THR A 10 7.15 -9.77 -6.92
C THR A 10 6.52 -8.47 -7.42
N VAL A 11 6.68 -8.17 -8.72
CA VAL A 11 6.07 -6.97 -9.34
C VAL A 11 4.55 -7.01 -9.21
N TRP A 12 3.91 -8.13 -9.54
CA TRP A 12 2.46 -8.29 -9.38
C TRP A 12 2.01 -8.13 -7.93
N ALA A 13 2.74 -8.71 -6.98
CA ALA A 13 2.44 -8.55 -5.56
C ALA A 13 2.50 -7.07 -5.14
N VAL A 14 3.52 -6.33 -5.56
CA VAL A 14 3.65 -4.90 -5.26
C VAL A 14 2.50 -4.11 -5.88
N ILE A 15 2.15 -4.36 -7.14
CA ILE A 15 1.02 -3.69 -7.81
C ILE A 15 -0.29 -3.93 -7.06
N ILE A 16 -0.56 -5.17 -6.66
CA ILE A 16 -1.77 -5.51 -5.91
C ILE A 16 -1.77 -4.80 -4.54
N MET A 17 -0.65 -4.81 -3.82
CA MET A 17 -0.54 -4.12 -2.54
C MET A 17 -0.77 -2.62 -2.67
N LEU A 18 -0.26 -1.99 -3.72
CA LEU A 18 -0.48 -0.57 -4.01
C LEU A 18 -1.95 -0.25 -4.29
N ALA A 19 -2.60 -1.07 -5.13
CA ALA A 19 -4.02 -0.93 -5.41
C ALA A 19 -4.87 -1.04 -4.14
N LEU A 20 -4.53 -1.99 -3.26
CA LEU A 20 -5.21 -2.17 -1.98
C LEU A 20 -5.02 -0.98 -1.04
N ILE A 21 -3.81 -0.39 -0.95
CA ILE A 21 -3.59 0.82 -0.16
C ILE A 21 -4.46 1.97 -0.69
N ILE A 22 -4.46 2.21 -2.00
CA ILE A 22 -5.27 3.30 -2.59
C ILE A 22 -6.76 3.09 -2.32
N LEU A 23 -7.24 1.85 -2.42
CA LEU A 23 -8.66 1.50 -2.26
C LEU A 23 -9.13 1.60 -0.79
N THR A 24 -8.30 1.16 0.15
CA THR A 24 -8.67 1.05 1.58
C THR A 24 -8.34 2.29 2.39
N ARG A 25 -7.27 3.01 2.02
CA ARG A 25 -6.85 4.25 2.68
C ARG A 25 -7.53 5.48 2.08
N GLY A 26 -7.95 5.41 0.82
CA GLY A 26 -8.75 6.44 0.19
C GLY A 26 -10.10 6.59 0.90
N HIS A 27 -10.21 7.61 1.74
CA HIS A 27 -11.39 7.87 2.59
C HIS A 27 -12.72 7.97 1.84
N GLY A 28 -12.71 8.20 0.52
CA GLY A 28 -13.90 8.17 -0.32
C GLY A 28 -14.55 6.79 -0.50
N LEU A 29 -13.83 5.69 -0.24
CA LEU A 29 -14.36 4.32 -0.30
C LEU A 29 -14.52 3.66 1.07
N ASP A 30 -13.77 4.10 2.08
CA ASP A 30 -13.90 3.61 3.44
C ASP A 30 -15.29 3.95 4.04
N THR A 31 -15.84 5.11 3.68
CA THR A 31 -17.22 5.48 4.06
C THR A 31 -18.29 4.59 3.43
N ILE A 32 -18.00 3.93 2.30
CA ILE A 32 -18.95 3.09 1.57
C ILE A 32 -18.81 1.61 1.98
N ILE A 33 -17.58 1.15 2.25
CA ILE A 33 -17.30 -0.30 2.41
C ILE A 33 -16.63 -0.65 3.76
N HIS A 34 -16.38 0.30 4.66
CA HIS A 34 -15.79 0.06 6.00
C HIS A 34 -14.56 -0.86 5.96
N LEU A 35 -13.76 -0.73 4.89
CA LEU A 35 -12.68 -1.67 4.62
C LEU A 35 -11.45 -1.22 5.43
N PRO A 36 -10.87 -2.09 6.27
CA PRO A 36 -9.72 -1.71 7.09
C PRO A 36 -8.49 -1.37 6.24
N ASP A 37 -7.68 -0.43 6.72
CA ASP A 37 -6.44 0.01 6.06
C ASP A 37 -5.46 -1.16 5.84
N PHE A 38 -5.05 -1.33 4.58
CA PHE A 38 -4.13 -2.38 4.16
C PHE A 38 -2.64 -2.00 4.30
N THR A 39 -2.31 -0.75 4.63
CA THR A 39 -0.93 -0.24 4.65
C THR A 39 -0.02 -1.00 5.62
N LEU A 40 -0.48 -1.28 6.85
CA LEU A 40 0.31 -2.04 7.84
C LEU A 40 0.54 -3.50 7.41
N PRO A 41 -0.49 -4.28 6.99
CA PRO A 41 -0.30 -5.59 6.39
C PRO A 41 0.67 -5.58 5.20
N ALA A 42 0.58 -4.59 4.31
CA ALA A 42 1.45 -4.47 3.14
C ALA A 42 2.93 -4.30 3.55
N LEU A 43 3.20 -3.45 4.54
CA LEU A 43 4.56 -3.25 5.07
C LEU A 43 5.10 -4.51 5.74
N PHE A 44 4.26 -5.23 6.49
CA PHE A 44 4.64 -6.52 7.05
C PHE A 44 5.00 -7.53 5.96
N ILE A 45 4.17 -7.65 4.92
CA ILE A 45 4.41 -8.57 3.81
C ILE A 45 5.70 -8.20 3.06
N ALA A 46 5.90 -6.91 2.80
CA ALA A 46 7.10 -6.41 2.12
C ALA A 46 8.38 -6.70 2.93
N GLY A 47 8.35 -6.49 4.25
CA GLY A 47 9.49 -6.75 5.15
C GLY A 47 9.80 -8.24 5.30
N VAL A 48 8.78 -9.08 5.48
CA VAL A 48 8.95 -10.50 5.79
C VAL A 48 9.18 -11.35 4.54
N TYR A 49 8.40 -11.13 3.48
CA TYR A 49 8.38 -12.05 2.32
C TYR A 49 9.22 -11.54 1.14
N LEU A 50 9.18 -10.24 0.84
CA LEU A 50 9.91 -9.69 -0.30
C LEU A 50 11.37 -9.37 0.05
N ARG A 51 11.63 -9.00 1.32
CA ARG A 51 12.97 -8.75 1.88
C ARG A 51 13.82 -7.79 1.02
N HIS A 52 13.16 -6.85 0.35
CA HIS A 52 13.80 -5.84 -0.50
C HIS A 52 13.43 -4.45 0.03
N TRP A 53 14.43 -3.71 0.53
CA TRP A 53 14.25 -2.40 1.18
C TRP A 53 13.53 -1.34 0.34
N MET A 54 13.59 -1.42 -0.99
CA MET A 54 12.91 -0.46 -1.86
C MET A 54 11.38 -0.60 -1.83
N VAL A 55 10.86 -1.82 -1.60
CA VAL A 55 9.41 -2.06 -1.59
C VAL A 55 8.71 -1.33 -0.45
N PRO A 56 9.08 -1.50 0.85
CA PRO A 56 8.42 -0.77 1.92
C PRO A 56 8.59 0.75 1.79
N THR A 57 9.73 1.25 1.29
CA THR A 57 9.91 2.68 1.01
C THR A 57 8.89 3.18 -0.01
N LEU A 58 8.70 2.42 -1.11
CA LEU A 58 7.73 2.77 -2.14
C LEU A 58 6.28 2.74 -1.61
N LEU A 59 5.93 1.76 -0.77
CA LEU A 59 4.61 1.70 -0.13
C LEU A 59 4.36 2.91 0.77
N ILE A 60 5.35 3.33 1.56
CA ILE A 60 5.25 4.52 2.43
C ILE A 60 5.06 5.79 1.60
N VAL A 61 5.86 5.98 0.55
CA VAL A 61 5.74 7.16 -0.33
C VAL A 61 4.34 7.24 -0.95
N VAL A 62 3.78 6.10 -1.38
CA VAL A 62 2.42 6.06 -1.92
C VAL A 62 1.37 6.36 -0.84
N ALA A 63 1.52 5.83 0.37
CA ALA A 63 0.60 6.15 1.47
C ALA A 63 0.59 7.66 1.77
N ILE A 64 1.76 8.31 1.83
CA ILE A 64 1.88 9.76 2.02
C ILE A 64 1.20 10.52 0.85
N ALA A 65 1.38 10.05 -0.39
CA ALA A 65 0.75 10.66 -1.55
C ALA A 65 -0.78 10.56 -1.50
N VAL A 66 -1.32 9.42 -1.06
CA VAL A 66 -2.76 9.21 -0.87
C VAL A 66 -3.32 10.14 0.21
N ASP A 67 -2.62 10.28 1.34
CA ASP A 67 -3.03 11.17 2.43
C ASP A 67 -3.02 12.64 1.97
N ASN A 68 -1.96 13.08 1.28
CA ASN A 68 -1.90 14.43 0.72
C ASN A 68 -2.99 14.69 -0.32
N TYR A 69 -3.31 13.71 -1.15
CA TYR A 69 -4.40 13.83 -2.13
C TYR A 69 -5.76 13.98 -1.43
N ALA A 70 -6.01 13.17 -0.38
CA ALA A 70 -7.19 13.26 0.46
C ALA A 70 -7.31 14.65 1.13
N ILE A 71 -6.22 15.18 1.70
CA ILE A 71 -6.22 16.50 2.34
C ILE A 71 -6.49 17.62 1.33
N VAL A 72 -5.78 17.65 0.21
CA VAL A 72 -5.85 18.76 -0.77
C VAL A 72 -7.15 18.76 -1.57
N TYR A 73 -7.63 17.58 -1.99
CA TYR A 73 -8.74 17.49 -2.93
C TYR A 73 -10.06 17.03 -2.30
N GLN A 74 -10.02 16.33 -1.16
CA GLN A 74 -11.22 15.88 -0.46
C GLN A 74 -11.53 16.69 0.81
N GLY A 75 -10.67 17.66 1.16
CA GLY A 75 -10.90 18.56 2.30
C GLY A 75 -10.81 17.86 3.66
N ILE A 76 -10.06 16.76 3.73
CA ILE A 76 -9.89 15.96 4.94
C ILE A 76 -8.84 16.61 5.83
N SER A 77 -9.04 16.57 7.16
CA SER A 77 -8.07 17.10 8.12
C SER A 77 -6.79 16.27 8.15
N ALA A 78 -5.64 16.95 8.27
CA ALA A 78 -4.34 16.35 8.49
C ALA A 78 -4.20 15.74 9.91
#